data_AF-A0A1X0QK75-F1
#
_entry.id   AF-A0A1X0QK75-F1
#
_cell.length_a   1.000
_cell.length_b   1.000
_cell.length_c   1.000
_cell.angle_alpha   90.00
_cell.angle_beta   90.00
_cell.angle_gamma   90.00
#
_symmetry.space_group_name_H-M   'P 1'
#
loop_
_entity.id
_entity.type
_entity.pdbx_description
1 polymer ?
#
loop_
_entity_poly.entity_id
_entity_poly.type
_entity_poly.pdbx_seq_one_letter_code
_entity_poly.pdbx_strand_id
1 'polypeptide(L)'
;MRRFSLAPANNFIPQTPIKNKKGTSNYNEGERNIRDKDYKMKCVLNISEFLERNNYEGVLTEKTLISPSTKDFQNIVKFICGFIDTSIMYKFEEDVIFILKTLKYPHSNEITKSQLSSITPHAWPALLSMISWLCDLVKSSLGDRKSEKSLDLEFFDHVCTEYINFMTGNENDEAELEFLKKIEDNFVANNDEAEEYKNNIEILEDEVSNLRTQFEDLNVLENKKKALKDEINHLIVHTNQLESKKQKHVENIDEMNEKLIKLNDNIKQIGVYREELKEKISKQDVNIEDIKELNDKRNLYIGKLEKLKSQKELLTSDLNRIQCAIGDLEEKRDHLIQEISMLKNISTDELSLELKTHESEFLSRKDLALKYELECKSLEAKLQECKTLEEDLDKKYNHSTQKLANINEIYNEKKEVFDNNHQNSLNETDKLENDLLKLKLESDSVYIKSERDFSESQIQLDVVKSFIARERNEINKILLEFENYVNNQFNTLKEISEEVKENLK
;
A
#
# COMPACT_ATOMS: atom_id res chain seq x y z
N MET A 1 -45.79 -63.11 59.41
CA MET A 1 -47.25 -62.88 59.52
C MET A 1 -47.56 -61.49 59.01
N ARG A 2 -48.43 -61.37 57.99
CA ARG A 2 -49.18 -60.17 57.54
C ARG A 2 -48.34 -58.99 56.98
N ARG A 3 -48.64 -58.36 55.84
CA ARG A 3 -49.64 -58.51 54.77
C ARG A 3 -49.09 -57.75 53.54
N PHE A 4 -49.23 -58.33 52.36
CA PHE A 4 -49.06 -57.63 51.07
C PHE A 4 -50.16 -56.60 50.87
N SER A 5 -49.80 -55.43 50.34
CA SER A 5 -50.71 -54.47 49.71
C SER A 5 -49.97 -53.84 48.52
N LEU A 6 -50.42 -54.19 47.31
CA LEU A 6 -49.96 -53.63 46.03
C LEU A 6 -50.53 -52.21 45.87
N ALA A 7 -49.65 -51.22 45.72
CA ALA A 7 -50.00 -49.89 45.23
C ALA A 7 -49.42 -49.71 43.81
N PRO A 8 -50.19 -49.15 42.85
CA PRO A 8 -49.78 -49.09 41.46
C PRO A 8 -48.83 -47.91 41.18
N ALA A 9 -47.94 -48.12 40.20
CA ALA A 9 -46.94 -47.15 39.76
C ALA A 9 -47.58 -45.97 39.02
N ASN A 10 -47.26 -44.75 39.46
CA ASN A 10 -47.56 -43.50 38.76
C ASN A 10 -46.60 -43.32 37.57
N ASN A 11 -47.00 -43.76 36.38
CA ASN A 11 -46.43 -43.29 35.13
C ASN A 11 -47.22 -42.07 34.65
N PHE A 12 -46.59 -40.90 34.74
CA PHE A 12 -47.09 -39.67 34.11
C PHE A 12 -46.98 -39.79 32.59
N ILE A 13 -48.12 -39.98 31.92
CA ILE A 13 -48.30 -39.76 30.49
C ILE A 13 -48.96 -38.38 30.34
N PRO A 14 -48.45 -37.47 29.50
CA PRO A 14 -49.08 -36.17 29.29
C PRO A 14 -50.39 -36.37 28.52
N GLN A 15 -51.53 -36.21 29.22
CA GLN A 15 -52.85 -36.14 28.59
C GLN A 15 -53.04 -34.75 27.99
N THR A 16 -53.12 -34.68 26.67
CA THR A 16 -53.69 -33.54 25.95
C THR A 16 -55.20 -33.48 26.24
N PRO A 17 -55.76 -32.29 26.54
CA PRO A 17 -57.20 -32.18 26.75
C PRO A 17 -57.95 -32.39 25.42
N ILE A 18 -58.74 -33.46 25.37
CA ILE A 18 -59.77 -33.69 24.36
C ILE A 18 -60.76 -32.54 24.45
N LYS A 19 -60.66 -31.58 23.52
CA LYS A 19 -61.71 -30.57 23.31
C LYS A 19 -62.93 -31.27 22.74
N ASN A 20 -64.01 -31.29 23.51
CA ASN A 20 -65.36 -31.61 23.05
C ASN A 20 -65.66 -30.83 21.77
N LYS A 21 -65.76 -31.54 20.63
CA LYS A 21 -66.30 -31.01 19.38
C LYS A 21 -67.79 -30.73 19.61
N LYS A 22 -68.10 -29.49 20.01
CA LYS A 22 -69.42 -28.92 19.76
C LYS A 22 -69.55 -28.80 18.25
N GLY A 23 -70.43 -29.61 17.66
CA GLY A 23 -70.91 -29.41 16.29
C GLY A 23 -71.43 -27.98 16.18
N THR A 24 -70.61 -27.13 15.58
CA THR A 24 -70.94 -25.75 15.26
C THR A 24 -70.68 -25.64 13.78
N SER A 25 -71.74 -25.30 13.05
CA SER A 25 -71.70 -24.94 11.65
C SER A 25 -70.52 -23.98 11.43
N ASN A 26 -69.58 -24.35 10.55
CA ASN A 26 -68.48 -23.50 10.12
C ASN A 26 -69.06 -22.27 9.40
N TYR A 27 -69.43 -21.24 10.17
CA TYR A 27 -69.57 -19.88 9.69
C TYR A 27 -68.46 -19.08 10.35
N ASN A 28 -67.44 -18.73 9.55
CA ASN A 28 -66.31 -17.92 9.96
C ASN A 28 -66.81 -16.55 10.48
N GLU A 29 -66.70 -16.30 11.77
CA GLU A 29 -66.90 -14.96 12.39
C GLU A 29 -65.96 -13.88 11.80
N GLY A 30 -65.04 -14.24 10.90
CA GLY A 30 -64.11 -13.34 10.20
C GLY A 30 -64.56 -12.77 8.85
N GLU A 31 -65.69 -13.21 8.25
CA GLU A 31 -66.05 -12.80 6.87
C GLU A 31 -67.14 -11.71 6.77
N ARG A 32 -67.98 -11.53 7.78
CA ARG A 32 -69.06 -10.53 7.77
C ARG A 32 -68.57 -9.19 8.34
N ASN A 33 -67.84 -8.41 7.54
CA ASN A 33 -67.48 -7.04 7.91
C ASN A 33 -68.51 -6.03 7.40
N ILE A 34 -69.66 -5.94 8.08
CA ILE A 34 -70.76 -5.02 7.73
C ILE A 34 -70.38 -3.53 7.74
N ARG A 35 -69.21 -3.15 8.28
CA ARG A 35 -68.74 -1.75 8.26
C ARG A 35 -67.93 -1.43 7.01
N ASP A 36 -67.26 -2.43 6.45
CA ASP A 36 -66.42 -2.32 5.26
C ASP A 36 -67.23 -2.00 3.99
N LYS A 37 -66.65 -1.18 3.11
CA LYS A 37 -67.28 -0.72 1.87
C LYS A 37 -67.25 -1.81 0.80
N ASP A 38 -66.15 -2.55 0.71
CA ASP A 38 -65.96 -3.58 -0.31
C ASP A 38 -66.85 -4.79 -0.04
N TYR A 39 -66.97 -5.19 1.23
CA TYR A 39 -67.93 -6.21 1.66
C TYR A 39 -69.39 -5.84 1.31
N LYS A 40 -69.81 -4.59 1.55
CA LYS A 40 -71.17 -4.13 1.16
C LYS A 40 -71.38 -4.22 -0.35
N MET A 41 -70.39 -3.78 -1.14
CA MET A 41 -70.46 -3.85 -2.60
C MET A 41 -70.57 -5.31 -3.08
N LYS A 42 -69.83 -6.23 -2.48
CA LYS A 42 -69.91 -7.67 -2.77
C LYS A 42 -71.31 -8.23 -2.48
N CYS A 43 -71.92 -7.88 -1.35
CA CYS A 43 -73.30 -8.27 -1.04
C CYS A 43 -74.29 -7.69 -2.07
N VAL A 44 -74.14 -6.43 -2.46
CA VAL A 44 -74.99 -5.80 -3.48
C VAL A 44 -74.90 -6.56 -4.81
N LEU A 45 -73.69 -6.88 -5.28
CA LEU A 45 -73.48 -7.63 -6.53
C LEU A 45 -74.10 -9.03 -6.47
N ASN A 46 -73.89 -9.78 -5.39
CA ASN A 46 -74.45 -11.12 -5.23
C ASN A 46 -75.99 -11.12 -5.25
N ILE A 47 -76.60 -10.14 -4.58
CA ILE A 47 -78.05 -9.96 -4.56
C ILE A 47 -78.54 -9.58 -5.96
N SER A 48 -77.89 -8.62 -6.63
CA SER A 48 -78.27 -8.22 -7.99
C SER A 48 -78.23 -9.39 -8.97
N GLU A 49 -77.13 -10.15 -8.96
CA GLU A 49 -76.96 -11.33 -9.82
C GLU A 49 -78.03 -12.39 -9.53
N PHE A 50 -78.34 -12.64 -8.26
CA PHE A 50 -79.37 -13.59 -7.88
C PHE A 50 -80.77 -13.15 -8.34
N LEU A 51 -81.11 -11.87 -8.17
CA LEU A 51 -82.41 -11.33 -8.58
C LEU A 51 -82.57 -11.32 -10.11
N GLU A 52 -81.51 -10.97 -10.85
CA GLU A 52 -81.49 -11.02 -12.33
C GLU A 52 -81.63 -12.46 -12.85
N ARG A 53 -80.84 -13.39 -12.32
CA ARG A 53 -80.84 -14.80 -12.78
C ARG A 53 -82.16 -15.52 -12.54
N ASN A 54 -82.93 -15.08 -11.55
CA ASN A 54 -84.21 -15.68 -11.19
C ASN A 54 -85.44 -14.86 -11.63
N ASN A 55 -85.27 -13.85 -12.50
CA ASN A 55 -86.33 -13.03 -13.08
C ASN A 55 -87.18 -12.24 -12.07
N TYR A 56 -86.55 -11.49 -11.15
CA TYR A 56 -87.27 -10.60 -10.23
C TYR A 56 -87.99 -9.45 -10.97
N GLU A 57 -89.30 -9.28 -10.72
CA GLU A 57 -90.16 -8.33 -11.46
C GLU A 57 -90.07 -6.86 -10.99
N GLY A 58 -89.35 -6.57 -9.89
CA GLY A 58 -89.22 -5.21 -9.35
C GLY A 58 -88.19 -4.33 -10.09
N VAL A 59 -88.36 -3.00 -10.05
CA VAL A 59 -87.41 -2.06 -10.68
C VAL A 59 -86.09 -2.00 -9.90
N LEU A 60 -85.06 -2.68 -10.40
CA LEU A 60 -83.70 -2.61 -9.89
C LEU A 60 -82.97 -1.39 -10.50
N THR A 61 -82.93 -0.27 -9.77
CA THR A 61 -82.06 0.87 -10.10
C THR A 61 -80.79 0.78 -9.26
N GLU A 62 -79.66 1.36 -9.69
CA GLU A 62 -78.40 1.39 -8.93
C GLU A 62 -78.58 1.91 -7.48
N LYS A 63 -79.59 2.75 -7.24
CA LYS A 63 -79.94 3.27 -5.92
C LYS A 63 -80.75 2.30 -5.04
N THR A 64 -81.43 1.30 -5.62
CA THR A 64 -82.36 0.41 -4.91
C THR A 64 -81.66 -0.47 -3.88
N LEU A 65 -80.43 -0.94 -4.14
CA LEU A 65 -79.65 -1.77 -3.21
C LEU A 65 -78.64 -0.96 -2.36
N ILE A 66 -78.35 0.28 -2.75
CA ILE A 66 -77.46 1.19 -1.99
C ILE A 66 -78.23 1.91 -0.88
N SER A 67 -79.47 2.35 -1.16
CA SER A 67 -80.36 2.98 -0.18
C SER A 67 -81.83 2.63 -0.47
N PRO A 68 -82.29 1.42 -0.11
CA PRO A 68 -83.63 0.95 -0.43
C PRO A 68 -84.72 1.71 0.30
N SER A 69 -85.89 1.82 -0.32
CA SER A 69 -87.12 2.10 0.42
C SER A 69 -87.56 0.87 1.22
N THR A 70 -88.35 1.08 2.28
CA THR A 70 -88.95 -0.04 3.03
C THR A 70 -89.71 -1.01 2.12
N LYS A 71 -90.38 -0.50 1.09
CA LYS A 71 -91.14 -1.32 0.15
C LYS A 71 -90.23 -2.19 -0.73
N ASP A 72 -89.13 -1.63 -1.23
CA ASP A 72 -88.22 -2.37 -2.11
C ASP A 72 -87.54 -3.52 -1.37
N PHE A 73 -87.06 -3.27 -0.15
CA PHE A 73 -86.52 -4.31 0.72
C PHE A 73 -87.52 -5.42 1.01
N GLN A 74 -88.76 -5.07 1.39
CA GLN A 74 -89.78 -6.06 1.69
C GLN A 74 -90.08 -6.96 0.47
N ASN A 75 -90.14 -6.38 -0.72
CA ASN A 75 -90.37 -7.13 -1.95
C ASN A 75 -89.19 -8.05 -2.30
N ILE A 76 -87.95 -7.58 -2.14
CA ILE A 76 -86.73 -8.37 -2.37
C ILE A 76 -86.70 -9.57 -1.41
N VAL A 77 -86.93 -9.34 -0.12
CA VAL A 77 -86.93 -10.42 0.88
C VAL A 77 -88.06 -11.41 0.64
N LYS A 78 -89.27 -10.95 0.31
CA LYS A 78 -90.40 -11.82 -0.05
C LYS A 78 -90.08 -12.72 -1.24
N PHE A 79 -89.47 -12.15 -2.28
CA PHE A 79 -89.09 -12.91 -3.47
C PHE A 79 -88.09 -14.03 -3.14
N ILE A 80 -87.04 -13.71 -2.39
CA ILE A 80 -86.02 -14.71 -2.03
C ILE A 80 -86.62 -15.79 -1.12
N CYS A 81 -87.44 -15.42 -0.13
CA CYS A 81 -88.09 -16.38 0.74
C CYS A 81 -89.08 -17.30 -0.01
N GLY A 82 -89.63 -16.87 -1.15
CA GLY A 82 -90.51 -17.71 -1.98
C GLY A 82 -89.86 -18.98 -2.55
N PHE A 83 -88.52 -19.01 -2.68
CA PHE A 83 -87.78 -20.22 -3.06
C PHE A 83 -87.66 -21.24 -1.93
N ILE A 84 -87.89 -20.81 -0.69
CA ILE A 84 -87.74 -21.62 0.51
C ILE A 84 -89.11 -22.16 0.95
N ASP A 85 -90.09 -21.27 1.05
CA ASP A 85 -91.46 -21.63 1.41
C ASP A 85 -92.44 -20.65 0.73
N THR A 86 -93.39 -21.20 -0.04
CA THR A 86 -94.39 -20.42 -0.78
C THR A 86 -95.59 -20.01 0.07
N SER A 87 -95.70 -20.47 1.32
CA SER A 87 -96.94 -20.37 2.12
C SER A 87 -97.01 -19.25 3.17
N ILE A 88 -95.97 -18.41 3.36
CA ILE A 88 -95.85 -17.60 4.59
C ILE A 88 -95.26 -16.21 4.31
N MET A 89 -96.08 -15.16 4.19
CA MET A 89 -95.74 -13.79 4.63
C MET A 89 -97.00 -12.93 4.84
N TYR A 90 -97.75 -13.17 5.93
CA TYR A 90 -98.91 -12.36 6.33
C TYR A 90 -98.49 -11.16 7.19
N LYS A 91 -97.52 -11.34 8.09
CA LYS A 91 -96.95 -10.29 8.93
C LYS A 91 -95.44 -10.27 8.69
N PHE A 92 -95.03 -9.49 7.69
CA PHE A 92 -93.66 -9.47 7.16
C PHE A 92 -92.57 -9.52 8.25
N GLU A 93 -92.63 -8.66 9.27
CA GLU A 93 -91.56 -8.59 10.26
C GLU A 93 -91.53 -9.78 11.23
N GLU A 94 -92.69 -10.38 11.55
CA GLU A 94 -92.75 -11.59 12.39
C GLU A 94 -92.29 -12.82 11.61
N ASP A 95 -92.73 -12.93 10.36
CA ASP A 95 -92.46 -14.06 9.49
C ASP A 95 -90.97 -14.11 9.08
N VAL A 96 -90.37 -12.96 8.74
CA VAL A 96 -88.93 -12.88 8.42
C VAL A 96 -88.07 -13.29 9.61
N ILE A 97 -88.38 -12.84 10.83
CA ILE A 97 -87.64 -13.25 12.04
C ILE A 97 -87.80 -14.75 12.28
N PHE A 98 -89.00 -15.30 12.07
CA PHE A 98 -89.24 -16.74 12.21
C PHE A 98 -88.42 -17.55 11.20
N ILE A 99 -88.46 -17.18 9.91
CA ILE A 99 -87.70 -17.84 8.84
C ILE A 99 -86.20 -17.82 9.16
N LEU A 100 -85.65 -16.66 9.54
CA LEU A 100 -84.22 -16.55 9.89
C LEU A 100 -83.85 -17.47 11.06
N LYS A 101 -84.70 -17.64 12.06
CA LYS A 101 -84.45 -18.57 13.17
C LYS A 101 -84.56 -20.03 12.75
N THR A 102 -85.54 -20.38 11.93
CA THR A 102 -85.75 -21.75 11.41
C THR A 102 -84.59 -22.19 10.52
N LEU A 103 -84.12 -21.30 9.64
CA LEU A 103 -82.94 -21.52 8.81
C LEU A 103 -81.62 -21.41 9.59
N LYS A 104 -81.68 -21.16 10.90
CA LYS A 104 -80.54 -21.00 11.80
C LYS A 104 -79.54 -19.94 11.31
N TYR A 105 -80.06 -18.80 10.85
CA TYR A 105 -79.22 -17.66 10.47
C TYR A 105 -78.34 -17.24 11.66
N PRO A 106 -77.00 -17.28 11.52
CA PRO A 106 -76.07 -17.09 12.64
C PRO A 106 -76.23 -15.77 13.38
N HIS A 107 -76.63 -14.71 12.67
CA HIS A 107 -76.79 -13.36 13.20
C HIS A 107 -78.25 -12.94 13.37
N SER A 108 -79.15 -13.91 13.54
CA SER A 108 -80.60 -13.67 13.72
C SER A 108 -80.91 -12.75 14.92
N ASN A 109 -80.06 -12.72 15.95
CA ASN A 109 -80.23 -11.85 17.11
C ASN A 109 -79.87 -10.37 16.84
N GLU A 110 -79.13 -10.07 15.76
CA GLU A 110 -78.77 -8.69 15.38
C GLU A 110 -79.88 -7.99 14.58
N ILE A 111 -80.85 -8.77 14.10
CA ILE A 111 -81.97 -8.30 13.27
C ILE A 111 -83.21 -8.18 14.14
N THR A 112 -83.66 -6.94 14.35
CA THR A 112 -84.81 -6.63 15.21
C THR A 112 -86.03 -6.25 14.38
N LYS A 113 -87.23 -6.46 14.95
CA LYS A 113 -88.51 -6.11 14.30
C LYS A 113 -88.55 -4.65 13.81
N SER A 114 -88.00 -3.73 14.62
CA SER A 114 -87.91 -2.30 14.29
C SER A 114 -87.08 -2.03 13.02
N GLN A 115 -85.95 -2.73 12.84
CA GLN A 115 -85.10 -2.58 11.65
C GLN A 115 -85.76 -3.13 10.38
N LEU A 116 -86.65 -4.12 10.51
CA LEU A 116 -87.44 -4.66 9.40
C LEU A 116 -88.63 -3.77 9.02
N SER A 117 -89.21 -3.04 9.99
CA SER A 117 -90.29 -2.07 9.73
C SER A 117 -89.78 -0.73 9.20
N SER A 118 -88.59 -0.29 9.59
CA SER A 118 -88.02 1.01 9.19
C SER A 118 -86.53 0.89 8.89
N ILE A 119 -86.19 0.98 7.60
CA ILE A 119 -84.83 0.82 7.12
C ILE A 119 -84.05 2.10 7.37
N THR A 120 -83.18 2.06 8.38
CA THR A 120 -82.27 3.16 8.67
C THR A 120 -80.90 2.91 8.04
N PRO A 121 -80.13 3.95 7.66
CA PRO A 121 -78.78 3.79 7.12
C PRO A 121 -77.84 2.99 8.03
N HIS A 122 -78.06 3.02 9.34
CA HIS A 122 -77.29 2.25 10.32
C HIS A 122 -77.68 0.76 10.37
N ALA A 123 -78.94 0.42 10.08
CA ALA A 123 -79.42 -0.96 10.05
C ALA A 123 -79.19 -1.64 8.69
N TRP A 124 -79.12 -0.86 7.61
CA TRP A 124 -79.03 -1.38 6.24
C TRP A 124 -77.85 -2.36 6.02
N PRO A 125 -76.62 -2.12 6.50
CA PRO A 125 -75.53 -3.07 6.30
C PRO A 125 -75.80 -4.46 6.88
N ALA A 126 -76.47 -4.54 8.03
CA ALA A 126 -76.81 -5.83 8.65
C ALA A 126 -77.88 -6.57 7.84
N LEU A 127 -78.90 -5.85 7.36
CA LEU A 127 -79.97 -6.37 6.50
C LEU A 127 -79.43 -6.80 5.13
N LEU A 128 -78.54 -6.03 4.53
CA LEU A 128 -77.91 -6.34 3.24
C LEU A 128 -77.16 -7.68 3.29
N SER A 129 -76.36 -7.91 4.33
CA SER A 129 -75.71 -9.20 4.53
C SER A 129 -76.69 -10.35 4.72
N MET A 130 -77.79 -10.11 5.43
CA MET A 130 -78.84 -11.10 5.64
C MET A 130 -79.48 -11.50 4.30
N ILE A 131 -79.78 -10.54 3.42
CA ILE A 131 -80.32 -10.82 2.08
C ILE A 131 -79.31 -11.60 1.24
N SER A 132 -78.04 -11.18 1.23
CA SER A 132 -76.97 -11.89 0.49
C SER A 132 -76.85 -13.33 0.95
N TRP A 133 -76.90 -13.57 2.27
CA TRP A 133 -76.84 -14.92 2.83
C TRP A 133 -78.03 -15.79 2.41
N LEU A 134 -79.24 -15.21 2.38
CA LEU A 134 -80.42 -15.94 1.89
C LEU A 134 -80.28 -16.34 0.42
N CYS A 135 -79.66 -15.48 -0.43
CA CYS A 135 -79.39 -15.82 -1.83
C CYS A 135 -78.45 -17.01 -1.96
N ASP A 136 -77.35 -17.02 -1.19
CA ASP A 136 -76.35 -18.10 -1.23
C ASP A 136 -76.94 -19.43 -0.77
N LEU A 137 -77.79 -19.41 0.25
CA LEU A 137 -78.48 -20.60 0.76
C LEU A 137 -79.34 -21.26 -0.34
N VAL A 138 -80.11 -20.45 -1.07
CA VAL A 138 -80.97 -20.96 -2.16
C VAL A 138 -80.13 -21.50 -3.32
N LYS A 139 -79.02 -20.84 -3.68
CA LYS A 139 -78.09 -21.34 -4.72
C LYS A 139 -77.57 -22.74 -4.39
N SER A 140 -77.20 -22.99 -3.12
CA SER A 140 -76.69 -24.30 -2.71
C SER A 140 -77.73 -25.42 -2.73
N SER A 141 -79.01 -25.14 -2.46
CA SER A 141 -80.05 -26.19 -2.50
C SER A 141 -80.44 -26.63 -3.92
N LEU A 142 -80.26 -25.75 -4.90
CA LEU A 142 -80.59 -26.00 -6.31
C LEU A 142 -79.43 -26.63 -7.11
N GLY A 143 -78.23 -26.73 -6.53
CA GLY A 143 -77.04 -27.20 -7.23
C GLY A 143 -77.05 -28.71 -7.52
N ASP A 144 -76.71 -29.06 -8.77
CA ASP A 144 -76.52 -30.40 -9.33
C ASP A 144 -75.84 -31.36 -8.35
N ARG A 145 -76.61 -32.34 -7.84
CA ARG A 145 -76.01 -33.56 -7.33
C ARG A 145 -75.54 -34.33 -8.55
N LYS A 146 -74.24 -34.28 -8.85
CA LYS A 146 -73.63 -35.25 -9.77
C LYS A 146 -73.98 -36.64 -9.23
N SER A 147 -74.87 -37.35 -9.91
CA SER A 147 -75.30 -38.69 -9.52
C SER A 147 -74.09 -39.61 -9.67
N GLU A 148 -73.52 -40.02 -8.54
CA GLU A 148 -72.53 -41.08 -8.48
C GLU A 148 -73.19 -42.35 -9.04
N LYS A 149 -72.79 -42.80 -10.23
CA LYS A 149 -73.29 -44.05 -10.81
C LYS A 149 -72.73 -45.20 -9.97
N SER A 150 -73.49 -45.66 -8.99
CA SER A 150 -73.15 -46.80 -8.16
C SER A 150 -73.85 -48.05 -8.68
N LEU A 151 -73.15 -49.18 -8.68
CA LEU A 151 -73.74 -50.51 -8.91
C LEU A 151 -74.92 -50.77 -7.96
N ASP A 152 -74.90 -50.16 -6.77
CA ASP A 152 -76.01 -50.25 -5.81
C ASP A 152 -77.27 -49.54 -6.32
N LEU A 153 -77.13 -48.43 -7.05
CA LEU A 153 -78.28 -47.72 -7.64
C LEU A 153 -78.85 -48.49 -8.82
N GLU A 154 -77.99 -49.10 -9.64
CA GLU A 154 -78.43 -49.95 -10.75
C GLU A 154 -79.08 -51.24 -10.27
N PHE A 155 -78.57 -51.85 -9.21
CA PHE A 155 -79.20 -52.99 -8.55
C PHE A 155 -80.55 -52.60 -7.95
N PHE A 156 -80.65 -51.44 -7.30
CA PHE A 156 -81.91 -50.96 -6.75
C PHE A 156 -82.95 -50.69 -7.84
N ASP A 157 -82.54 -50.09 -8.97
CA ASP A 157 -83.39 -49.86 -10.14
C ASP A 157 -83.92 -51.19 -10.73
N HIS A 158 -83.05 -52.20 -10.84
CA HIS A 158 -83.45 -53.54 -11.24
C HIS A 158 -84.47 -54.15 -10.26
N VAL A 159 -84.20 -54.13 -8.96
CA VAL A 159 -85.12 -54.67 -7.94
C VAL A 159 -86.48 -53.96 -7.97
N CYS A 160 -86.50 -52.63 -8.12
CA CYS A 160 -87.73 -51.87 -8.24
C CYS A 160 -88.52 -52.25 -9.50
N THR A 161 -87.83 -52.40 -10.64
CA THR A 161 -88.44 -52.78 -11.92
C THR A 161 -89.01 -54.20 -11.87
N GLU A 162 -88.25 -55.14 -11.30
CA GLU A 162 -88.65 -56.53 -11.13
C GLU A 162 -89.86 -56.67 -10.18
N TYR A 163 -89.87 -55.86 -9.13
CA TYR A 163 -91.02 -55.78 -8.23
C TYR A 163 -92.28 -55.26 -8.95
N ILE A 164 -92.16 -54.28 -9.84
CA ILE A 164 -93.28 -53.79 -10.66
C ILE A 164 -93.75 -54.87 -11.65
N ASN A 165 -92.83 -55.56 -12.32
CA ASN A 165 -93.14 -56.68 -13.22
C ASN A 165 -93.90 -57.80 -12.49
N PHE A 166 -93.44 -58.17 -11.29
CA PHE A 166 -94.14 -59.10 -10.41
C PHE A 166 -95.56 -58.64 -10.05
N MET A 167 -95.72 -57.38 -9.64
CA MET A 167 -97.03 -56.82 -9.25
C MET A 167 -98.01 -56.70 -10.43
N THR A 168 -97.50 -56.66 -11.67
CA THR A 168 -98.30 -56.56 -12.90
C THR A 168 -98.51 -57.91 -13.60
N GLY A 169 -97.88 -58.99 -13.12
CA GLY A 169 -98.00 -60.34 -13.67
C GLY A 169 -97.23 -60.55 -14.98
N ASN A 170 -96.20 -59.73 -15.22
CA ASN A 170 -95.33 -59.84 -16.39
C ASN A 170 -94.14 -60.76 -16.06
N GLU A 171 -94.09 -61.96 -16.63
CA GLU A 171 -93.06 -62.99 -16.39
C GLU A 171 -91.97 -63.00 -17.49
N ASN A 172 -91.48 -61.82 -17.92
CA ASN A 172 -90.44 -61.72 -18.94
C ASN A 172 -89.08 -61.37 -18.32
N ASP A 173 -88.02 -62.07 -18.71
CA ASP A 173 -86.65 -61.91 -18.20
C ASP A 173 -85.91 -60.67 -18.76
N GLU A 174 -86.63 -59.76 -19.42
CA GLU A 174 -86.06 -58.60 -20.12
C GLU A 174 -85.35 -57.63 -19.17
N ALA A 175 -85.88 -57.44 -17.96
CA ALA A 175 -85.28 -56.58 -16.94
C ALA A 175 -84.00 -57.19 -16.33
N GLU A 176 -83.90 -58.51 -16.24
CA GLU A 176 -82.68 -59.21 -15.81
C GLU A 176 -81.60 -59.12 -16.90
N LEU A 177 -81.96 -59.34 -18.17
CA LEU A 177 -81.05 -59.20 -19.30
C LEU A 177 -80.51 -57.77 -19.44
N GLU A 178 -81.36 -56.75 -19.26
CA GLU A 178 -80.92 -55.35 -19.29
C GLU A 178 -79.98 -55.03 -18.13
N PHE A 179 -80.25 -55.54 -16.93
CA PHE A 179 -79.39 -55.36 -15.77
C PHE A 179 -78.02 -56.01 -15.94
N LEU A 180 -77.97 -57.26 -16.41
CA LEU A 180 -76.71 -57.96 -16.69
C LEU A 180 -75.88 -57.22 -17.74
N LYS A 181 -76.53 -56.69 -18.79
CA LYS A 181 -75.86 -55.87 -19.80
C LYS A 181 -75.28 -54.58 -19.20
N LYS A 182 -76.02 -53.87 -18.35
CA LYS A 182 -75.53 -52.66 -17.66
C LYS A 182 -74.31 -52.96 -16.78
N ILE A 183 -74.31 -54.10 -16.07
CA ILE A 183 -73.15 -54.55 -15.29
C ILE A 183 -71.94 -54.82 -16.21
N GLU A 184 -72.15 -55.54 -17.31
CA GLU A 184 -71.08 -55.86 -18.26
C GLU A 184 -70.48 -54.59 -18.86
N ASP A 185 -71.32 -53.66 -19.32
CA ASP A 185 -70.90 -52.36 -19.86
C ASP A 185 -70.09 -51.56 -18.82
N ASN A 186 -70.52 -51.55 -17.55
CA ASN A 186 -69.79 -50.89 -16.46
C ASN A 186 -68.46 -51.58 -16.12
N PHE A 187 -68.41 -52.90 -16.16
CA PHE A 187 -67.17 -53.64 -15.90
C PHE A 187 -66.14 -53.37 -17.01
N VAL A 188 -66.58 -53.37 -18.28
CA VAL A 188 -65.73 -53.00 -19.42
C VAL A 188 -65.24 -51.56 -19.27
N ALA A 189 -66.13 -50.61 -19.01
CA ALA A 189 -65.75 -49.21 -18.83
C ALA A 189 -64.74 -49.01 -17.68
N ASN A 190 -64.96 -49.65 -16.53
CA ASN A 190 -64.04 -49.59 -15.39
C ASN A 190 -62.68 -50.23 -15.71
N ASN A 191 -62.66 -51.32 -16.49
CA ASN A 191 -61.43 -51.97 -16.89
C ASN A 191 -60.64 -51.12 -17.89
N ASP A 192 -61.33 -50.49 -18.86
CA ASP A 192 -60.72 -49.55 -19.79
C ASP A 192 -60.14 -48.34 -19.04
N GLU A 193 -60.86 -47.77 -18.08
CA GLU A 193 -60.36 -46.70 -17.21
C GLU A 193 -59.14 -47.15 -16.39
N ALA A 194 -59.17 -48.36 -15.82
CA ALA A 194 -58.04 -48.90 -15.05
C ALA A 194 -56.80 -49.10 -15.94
N GLU A 195 -56.97 -49.54 -17.18
CA GLU A 195 -55.87 -49.68 -18.14
C GLU A 195 -55.32 -48.31 -18.56
N GLU A 196 -56.18 -47.30 -18.76
CA GLU A 196 -55.76 -45.92 -19.00
C GLU A 196 -54.96 -45.35 -17.81
N TYR A 197 -55.43 -45.53 -16.57
CA TYR A 197 -54.69 -45.11 -15.38
C TYR A 197 -53.33 -45.80 -15.26
N LYS A 198 -53.26 -47.09 -15.59
CA LYS A 198 -52.01 -47.84 -15.56
C LYS A 198 -51.00 -47.30 -16.58
N ASN A 199 -51.43 -47.05 -17.81
CA ASN A 199 -50.59 -46.45 -18.85
C ASN A 199 -50.11 -45.05 -18.44
N ASN A 200 -50.99 -44.25 -17.84
CA ASN A 200 -50.63 -42.92 -17.34
C ASN A 200 -49.60 -42.99 -16.20
N ILE A 201 -49.70 -43.97 -15.30
CA ILE A 201 -48.70 -44.19 -14.24
C ILE A 201 -47.34 -44.52 -14.85
N GLU A 202 -47.29 -45.44 -15.83
CA GLU A 202 -46.03 -45.84 -16.48
C GLU A 202 -45.34 -44.64 -17.16
N ILE A 203 -46.11 -43.82 -17.89
CA ILE A 203 -45.59 -42.59 -18.53
C ILE A 203 -45.04 -41.61 -17.48
N LEU A 204 -45.76 -41.42 -16.37
CA LEU A 204 -45.34 -40.51 -15.30
C LEU A 204 -44.10 -41.03 -14.55
N GLU A 205 -43.99 -42.34 -14.35
CA GLU A 205 -42.81 -42.95 -13.74
C GLU A 205 -41.56 -42.77 -14.62
N ASP A 206 -41.70 -42.95 -15.92
CA ASP A 206 -40.64 -42.68 -16.90
C ASP A 206 -40.23 -41.20 -16.92
N GLU A 207 -41.19 -40.28 -16.88
CA GLU A 207 -40.93 -38.85 -16.83
C GLU A 207 -40.20 -38.45 -15.54
N VAL A 208 -40.62 -38.98 -14.38
CA VAL A 208 -39.95 -38.77 -13.09
C VAL A 208 -38.52 -39.32 -13.12
N SER A 209 -38.31 -40.50 -13.71
CA SER A 209 -36.99 -41.10 -13.85
C SER A 209 -36.07 -40.21 -14.69
N ASN A 210 -36.53 -39.75 -15.86
CA ASN A 210 -35.77 -38.87 -16.73
C ASN A 210 -35.43 -37.53 -16.06
N LEU A 211 -36.39 -36.92 -15.35
CA LEU A 211 -36.16 -35.68 -14.61
C LEU A 211 -35.12 -35.84 -13.49
N ARG A 212 -35.07 -37.00 -12.83
CA ARG A 212 -34.04 -37.29 -11.82
C ARG A 212 -32.64 -37.34 -12.44
N THR A 213 -32.48 -38.00 -13.58
CA THR A 213 -31.20 -38.05 -14.29
C THR A 213 -30.74 -36.65 -14.72
N GLN A 214 -31.64 -35.83 -15.28
CA GLN A 214 -31.34 -34.45 -15.65
C GLN A 214 -30.94 -33.60 -14.43
N PHE A 215 -31.55 -33.85 -13.27
CA PHE A 215 -31.20 -33.16 -12.03
C PHE A 215 -29.80 -33.56 -11.51
N GLU A 216 -29.40 -34.82 -11.65
CA GLU A 216 -28.04 -35.27 -11.33
C GLU A 216 -27.00 -34.59 -12.22
N ASP A 217 -27.26 -34.49 -13.53
CA ASP A 217 -26.39 -33.77 -14.46
C ASP A 217 -26.26 -32.28 -14.10
N LEU A 218 -27.36 -31.64 -13.70
CA LEU A 218 -27.35 -30.25 -13.22
C LEU A 218 -26.49 -30.09 -11.95
N ASN A 219 -26.55 -31.02 -11.00
CA ASN A 219 -25.71 -30.98 -9.81
C ASN A 219 -24.23 -31.13 -10.14
N VAL A 220 -23.88 -31.99 -11.09
CA VAL A 220 -22.49 -32.12 -11.59
C VAL A 220 -22.04 -30.79 -12.19
N LEU A 221 -22.89 -30.13 -12.96
CA LEU A 221 -22.59 -28.84 -13.59
C LEU A 221 -22.45 -27.72 -12.55
N GLU A 222 -23.30 -27.68 -11.53
CA GLU A 222 -23.22 -26.69 -10.44
C GLU A 222 -21.93 -26.88 -9.62
N ASN A 223 -21.52 -28.13 -9.37
CA ASN A 223 -20.24 -28.44 -8.72
C ASN A 223 -19.04 -27.99 -9.57
N LYS A 224 -19.06 -28.24 -10.89
CA LYS A 224 -18.01 -27.73 -11.81
C LYS A 224 -17.95 -26.21 -11.81
N LYS A 225 -19.11 -25.55 -11.84
CA LYS A 225 -19.21 -24.09 -11.77
C LYS A 225 -18.64 -23.55 -10.44
N LYS A 226 -18.90 -24.23 -9.32
CA LYS A 226 -18.33 -23.87 -8.02
C LYS A 226 -16.80 -24.01 -8.02
N ALA A 227 -16.27 -25.13 -8.51
CA ALA A 227 -14.83 -25.35 -8.61
C ALA A 227 -14.13 -24.28 -9.47
N LEU A 228 -14.70 -23.96 -10.64
CA LEU A 228 -14.18 -22.89 -11.50
C LEU A 228 -14.22 -21.51 -10.82
N LYS A 229 -15.27 -21.24 -10.04
CA LYS A 229 -15.37 -19.98 -9.30
C LYS A 229 -14.30 -19.88 -8.21
N ASP A 230 -14.00 -20.98 -7.52
CA ASP A 230 -12.94 -21.04 -6.53
C ASP A 230 -11.55 -20.86 -7.18
N GLU A 231 -11.30 -21.49 -8.33
CA GLU A 231 -10.09 -21.27 -9.14
C GLU A 231 -9.93 -19.82 -9.59
N ILE A 232 -11.00 -19.19 -10.09
CA ILE A 232 -10.99 -17.77 -10.46
C ILE A 232 -10.65 -16.90 -9.26
N ASN A 233 -11.21 -17.18 -8.08
CA ASN A 233 -10.89 -16.45 -6.86
C ASN A 233 -9.42 -16.62 -6.47
N HIS A 234 -8.86 -17.83 -6.57
CA HIS A 234 -7.43 -18.07 -6.36
C HIS A 234 -6.55 -17.28 -7.33
N LEU A 235 -6.92 -17.24 -8.62
CA LEU A 235 -6.21 -16.46 -9.64
C LEU A 235 -6.27 -14.94 -9.37
N ILE A 236 -7.42 -14.43 -8.92
CA ILE A 236 -7.58 -13.02 -8.53
C ILE A 236 -6.68 -12.70 -7.33
N VAL A 237 -6.69 -13.54 -6.29
CA VAL A 237 -5.83 -13.34 -5.11
C VAL A 237 -4.35 -13.35 -5.50
N HIS A 238 -3.94 -14.31 -6.33
CA HIS A 238 -2.56 -14.40 -6.81
C HIS A 238 -2.16 -13.18 -7.66
N THR A 239 -3.04 -12.73 -8.55
CA THR A 239 -2.82 -11.52 -9.37
C THR A 239 -2.63 -10.28 -8.49
N ASN A 240 -3.48 -10.09 -7.47
CA ASN A 240 -3.36 -8.97 -6.54
C ASN A 240 -2.03 -9.02 -5.75
N GLN A 241 -1.56 -10.21 -5.38
CA GLN A 241 -0.26 -10.36 -4.72
C GLN A 241 0.90 -9.98 -5.66
N LEU A 242 0.83 -10.37 -6.93
CA LEU A 242 1.83 -9.97 -7.93
C LEU A 242 1.81 -8.46 -8.19
N GLU A 243 0.63 -7.85 -8.24
CA GLU A 243 0.49 -6.41 -8.44
C GLU A 243 1.05 -5.62 -7.26
N SER A 244 0.82 -6.08 -6.03
CA SER A 244 1.44 -5.50 -4.83
C SER A 244 2.98 -5.62 -4.86
N LYS A 245 3.52 -6.76 -5.31
CA LYS A 245 4.99 -6.92 -5.49
C LYS A 245 5.54 -5.98 -6.56
N LYS A 246 4.85 -5.88 -7.71
CA LYS A 246 5.22 -4.95 -8.79
C LYS A 246 5.30 -3.52 -8.28
N GLN A 247 4.31 -3.08 -7.51
CA GLN A 247 4.29 -1.72 -6.96
C GLN A 247 5.47 -1.45 -6.03
N LYS A 248 5.80 -2.37 -5.11
CA LYS A 248 6.99 -2.25 -4.25
C LYS A 248 8.29 -2.13 -5.05
N HIS A 249 8.40 -2.87 -6.15
CA HIS A 249 9.59 -2.77 -7.01
C HIS A 249 9.67 -1.43 -7.75
N VAL A 250 8.52 -0.87 -8.18
CA VAL A 250 8.47 0.47 -8.78
C VAL A 250 8.91 1.53 -7.77
N GLU A 251 8.36 1.49 -6.55
CA GLU A 251 8.74 2.42 -5.47
C GLU A 251 10.25 2.35 -5.17
N ASN A 252 10.81 1.14 -5.07
CA ASN A 252 12.26 0.96 -4.87
C ASN A 252 13.09 1.53 -6.04
N ILE A 253 12.63 1.40 -7.29
CA ILE A 253 13.32 1.97 -8.46
C ILE A 253 13.33 3.50 -8.38
N ASP A 254 12.20 4.11 -8.01
CA ASP A 254 12.08 5.55 -7.87
C ASP A 254 13.00 6.08 -6.76
N GLU A 255 13.06 5.41 -5.61
CA GLU A 255 13.99 5.75 -4.53
C GLU A 255 15.47 5.68 -4.98
N MET A 256 15.83 4.67 -5.78
CA MET A 256 17.19 4.55 -6.31
C MET A 256 17.51 5.64 -7.32
N ASN A 257 16.55 6.02 -8.16
CA ASN A 257 16.71 7.11 -9.11
C ASN A 257 16.94 8.45 -8.39
N GLU A 258 16.22 8.73 -7.30
CA GLU A 258 16.47 9.93 -6.49
C GLU A 258 17.86 9.95 -5.88
N LYS A 259 18.34 8.82 -5.37
CA LYS A 259 19.72 8.69 -4.84
C LYS A 259 20.76 8.95 -5.93
N LEU A 260 20.52 8.46 -7.13
CA LEU A 260 21.40 8.65 -8.29
C LEU A 260 21.50 10.13 -8.68
N ILE A 261 20.37 10.84 -8.71
CA ILE A 261 20.34 12.29 -8.96
C ILE A 261 21.18 13.04 -7.92
N LYS A 262 20.97 12.77 -6.62
CA LYS A 262 21.72 13.40 -5.52
C LYS A 262 23.24 13.16 -5.63
N LEU A 263 23.65 11.93 -5.94
CA LEU A 263 25.07 11.58 -6.14
C LEU A 263 25.67 12.35 -7.32
N ASN A 264 24.93 12.49 -8.42
CA ASN A 264 25.41 13.18 -9.61
C ASN A 264 25.60 14.69 -9.37
N ASP A 265 24.72 15.29 -8.58
CA ASP A 265 24.86 16.70 -8.17
C ASP A 265 26.06 16.90 -7.24
N ASN A 266 26.31 15.98 -6.30
CA ASN A 266 27.52 16.02 -5.46
C ASN A 266 28.80 15.93 -6.30
N ILE A 267 28.83 15.06 -7.32
CA ILE A 267 29.98 14.93 -8.23
C ILE A 267 30.25 16.27 -8.94
N LYS A 268 29.20 16.96 -9.42
CA LYS A 268 29.35 18.27 -10.06
C LYS A 268 29.92 19.30 -9.10
N GLN A 269 29.42 19.36 -7.86
CA GLN A 269 29.91 20.31 -6.84
C GLN A 269 31.39 20.08 -6.51
N ILE A 270 31.79 18.82 -6.34
CA ILE A 270 33.20 18.45 -6.10
C ILE A 270 34.07 18.84 -7.30
N GLY A 271 33.56 18.68 -8.53
CA GLY A 271 34.23 19.11 -9.76
C GLY A 271 34.57 20.60 -9.73
N VAL A 272 33.56 21.45 -9.47
CA VAL A 272 33.73 22.91 -9.39
C VAL A 272 34.76 23.29 -8.32
N TYR A 273 34.67 22.69 -7.13
CA TYR A 273 35.61 22.97 -6.03
C TYR A 273 37.06 22.60 -6.39
N ARG A 274 37.27 21.52 -7.17
CA ARG A 274 38.59 21.12 -7.65
C ARG A 274 39.17 22.15 -8.64
N GLU A 275 38.35 22.69 -9.54
CA GLU A 275 38.77 23.75 -10.44
C GLU A 275 39.18 25.02 -9.66
N GLU A 276 38.40 25.42 -8.66
CA GLU A 276 38.71 26.59 -7.81
C GLU A 276 40.04 26.44 -7.06
N LEU A 277 40.31 25.27 -6.48
CA LEU A 277 41.58 24.99 -5.80
C LEU A 277 42.77 25.06 -6.75
N LYS A 278 42.60 24.54 -7.97
CA LYS A 278 43.65 24.58 -9.00
C LYS A 278 43.98 26.02 -9.39
N GLU A 279 42.98 26.88 -9.45
CA GLU A 279 43.16 28.30 -9.71
C GLU A 279 43.88 29.02 -8.55
N LYS A 280 43.52 28.69 -7.29
CA LYS A 280 44.21 29.24 -6.09
C LYS A 280 45.69 28.87 -6.02
N ILE A 281 46.04 27.62 -6.36
CA ILE A 281 47.44 27.17 -6.41
C ILE A 281 48.23 27.94 -7.47
N SER A 282 47.62 28.25 -8.62
CA SER A 282 48.29 29.03 -9.67
C SER A 282 48.61 30.48 -9.31
N LYS A 283 48.01 31.00 -8.22
CA LYS A 283 48.10 32.40 -7.78
C LYS A 283 49.04 32.63 -6.58
N GLN A 284 49.80 31.63 -6.12
CA GLN A 284 50.71 31.80 -4.98
C GLN A 284 52.02 32.54 -5.37
N ASP A 285 52.40 33.53 -4.54
CA ASP A 285 53.28 34.69 -4.83
C ASP A 285 54.79 34.55 -4.50
N VAL A 286 55.31 33.37 -4.17
CA VAL A 286 56.73 33.22 -3.77
C VAL A 286 57.47 32.26 -4.68
N ASN A 287 58.23 32.84 -5.62
CA ASN A 287 59.12 32.13 -6.52
C ASN A 287 60.47 31.86 -5.84
N ILE A 288 60.87 30.59 -5.79
CA ILE A 288 62.16 30.10 -5.26
C ILE A 288 63.36 30.77 -5.96
N GLU A 289 63.15 31.25 -7.20
CA GLU A 289 64.17 31.90 -8.01
C GLU A 289 64.62 33.27 -7.45
N ASP A 290 63.72 34.02 -6.80
CA ASP A 290 64.06 35.32 -6.20
C ASP A 290 65.04 35.19 -5.02
N ILE A 291 64.98 34.08 -4.29
CA ILE A 291 65.86 33.79 -3.15
C ILE A 291 67.24 33.34 -3.64
N LYS A 292 67.29 32.56 -4.72
CA LYS A 292 68.56 32.18 -5.36
C LYS A 292 69.30 33.40 -5.89
N GLU A 293 68.61 34.31 -6.59
CA GLU A 293 69.22 35.53 -7.10
C GLU A 293 69.82 36.42 -5.99
N LEU A 294 69.16 36.50 -4.84
CA LEU A 294 69.67 37.25 -3.69
C LEU A 294 70.90 36.59 -3.07
N ASN A 295 70.94 35.26 -3.01
CA ASN A 295 72.11 34.52 -2.55
C ASN A 295 73.30 34.65 -3.51
N ASP A 296 73.07 34.61 -4.82
CA ASP A 296 74.13 34.78 -5.82
C ASP A 296 74.72 36.20 -5.77
N LYS A 297 73.87 37.22 -5.62
CA LYS A 297 74.30 38.61 -5.42
C LYS A 297 75.08 38.77 -4.12
N ARG A 298 74.65 38.14 -3.02
CA ARG A 298 75.37 38.15 -1.73
C ARG A 298 76.77 37.54 -1.86
N ASN A 299 76.88 36.35 -2.45
CA ASN A 299 78.16 35.65 -2.64
C ASN A 299 79.13 36.43 -3.54
N LEU A 300 78.61 37.09 -4.58
CA LEU A 300 79.41 37.96 -5.45
C LEU A 300 80.06 39.12 -4.69
N TYR A 301 79.31 39.80 -3.81
CA TYR A 301 79.84 40.93 -3.04
C TYR A 301 80.80 40.50 -1.94
N ILE A 302 80.61 39.33 -1.33
CA ILE A 302 81.57 38.72 -0.39
C ILE A 302 82.91 38.48 -1.11
N GLY A 303 82.88 37.82 -2.27
CA GLY A 303 84.11 37.55 -3.04
C GLY A 303 84.81 38.83 -3.55
N LYS A 304 84.05 39.90 -3.85
CA LYS A 304 84.63 41.21 -4.17
C LYS A 304 85.32 41.85 -2.96
N LEU A 305 84.73 41.74 -1.77
CA LEU A 305 85.30 42.29 -0.54
C LEU A 305 86.58 41.55 -0.12
N GLU A 306 86.65 40.23 -0.28
CA GLU A 306 87.86 39.45 -0.01
C GLU A 306 89.02 39.91 -0.91
N LYS A 307 88.77 40.06 -2.22
CA LYS A 307 89.78 40.54 -3.17
C LYS A 307 90.25 41.96 -2.85
N LEU A 308 89.34 42.87 -2.55
CA LEU A 308 89.68 44.24 -2.16
C LEU A 308 90.45 44.29 -0.84
N LYS A 309 90.11 43.42 0.12
CA LYS A 309 90.82 43.30 1.39
C LYS A 309 92.26 42.84 1.18
N SER A 310 92.49 41.79 0.39
CA SER A 310 93.85 41.33 0.07
C SER A 310 94.66 42.38 -0.69
N GLN A 311 94.04 43.12 -1.62
CA GLN A 311 94.69 44.23 -2.32
C GLN A 311 95.09 45.36 -1.36
N LYS A 312 94.22 45.69 -0.41
CA LYS A 312 94.50 46.69 0.63
C LYS A 312 95.66 46.23 1.53
N GLU A 313 95.65 44.99 2.00
CA GLU A 313 96.73 44.45 2.85
C GLU A 313 98.11 44.48 2.14
N LEU A 314 98.15 44.13 0.85
CA LEU A 314 99.37 44.21 0.03
C LEU A 314 99.85 45.67 -0.11
N LEU A 315 98.95 46.59 -0.44
CA LEU A 315 99.29 47.99 -0.63
C LEU A 315 99.76 48.66 0.68
N THR A 316 99.12 48.35 1.81
CA THR A 316 99.57 48.81 3.14
C THR A 316 100.95 48.25 3.48
N SER A 317 101.26 47.00 3.12
CA SER A 317 102.60 46.42 3.29
C SER A 317 103.65 47.16 2.44
N ASP A 318 103.34 47.46 1.18
CA ASP A 318 104.21 48.22 0.28
C ASP A 318 104.43 49.65 0.76
N LEU A 319 103.38 50.33 1.25
CA LEU A 319 103.47 51.67 1.86
C LEU A 319 104.43 51.67 3.05
N ASN A 320 104.27 50.72 3.98
CA ASN A 320 105.16 50.58 5.12
C ASN A 320 106.61 50.33 4.69
N ARG A 321 106.84 49.49 3.68
CA ARG A 321 108.18 49.23 3.15
C ARG A 321 108.83 50.47 2.53
N ILE A 322 108.09 51.21 1.70
CA ILE A 322 108.58 52.45 1.07
C ILE A 322 108.89 53.49 2.16
N GLN A 323 108.03 53.58 3.18
CA GLN A 323 108.23 54.52 4.28
C GLN A 323 109.45 54.20 5.15
N CYS A 324 109.70 52.91 5.44
CA CYS A 324 110.95 52.49 6.09
C CYS A 324 112.18 52.80 5.22
N ALA A 325 112.13 52.52 3.91
CA ALA A 325 113.25 52.79 3.00
C ALA A 325 113.58 54.29 2.87
N ILE A 326 112.56 55.16 2.90
CA ILE A 326 112.75 56.62 2.97
C ILE A 326 113.47 56.96 4.28
N GLY A 327 112.98 56.46 5.43
CA GLY A 327 113.60 56.71 6.73
C GLY A 327 115.07 56.29 6.78
N ASP A 328 115.40 55.08 6.30
CA ASP A 328 116.78 54.58 6.25
C ASP A 328 117.71 55.45 5.37
N LEU A 329 117.19 55.98 4.26
CA LEU A 329 117.96 56.85 3.36
C LEU A 329 118.12 58.26 3.94
N GLU A 330 117.10 58.78 4.62
CA GLU A 330 117.17 60.05 5.33
C GLU A 330 118.20 60.00 6.47
N GLU A 331 118.24 58.91 7.25
CA GLU A 331 119.26 58.71 8.28
C GLU A 331 120.69 58.70 7.69
N LYS A 332 120.90 57.97 6.59
CA LYS A 332 122.20 57.93 5.89
C LYS A 332 122.58 59.29 5.31
N ARG A 333 121.62 60.02 4.73
CA ARG A 333 121.81 61.38 4.22
C ARG A 333 122.21 62.32 5.35
N ASP A 334 121.50 62.29 6.48
CA ASP A 334 121.74 63.17 7.61
C ASP A 334 123.10 62.90 8.26
N HIS A 335 123.49 61.62 8.35
CA HIS A 335 124.84 61.25 8.77
C HIS A 335 125.92 61.82 7.83
N LEU A 336 125.73 61.72 6.50
CA LEU A 336 126.67 62.32 5.53
C LEU A 336 126.70 63.85 5.61
N ILE A 337 125.55 64.50 5.81
CA ILE A 337 125.49 65.96 6.02
C ILE A 337 126.27 66.35 7.27
N GLN A 338 126.14 65.59 8.36
CA GLN A 338 126.93 65.78 9.58
C GLN A 338 128.43 65.63 9.31
N GLU A 339 128.86 64.59 8.59
CA GLU A 339 130.26 64.40 8.20
C GLU A 339 130.80 65.52 7.31
N ILE A 340 130.03 65.96 6.31
CA ILE A 340 130.35 67.09 5.44
C ILE A 340 130.54 68.36 6.28
N SER A 341 129.69 68.57 7.30
CA SER A 341 129.80 69.73 8.19
C SER A 341 131.09 69.71 9.01
N MET A 342 131.52 68.53 9.49
CA MET A 342 132.79 68.33 10.20
C MET A 342 134.00 68.57 9.31
N LEU A 343 133.99 68.06 8.07
CA LEU A 343 135.07 68.28 7.09
C LEU A 343 135.24 69.75 6.70
N LYS A 344 134.14 70.51 6.63
CA LYS A 344 134.16 71.94 6.31
C LYS A 344 134.86 72.78 7.40
N ASN A 345 134.87 72.29 8.65
CA ASN A 345 135.51 72.95 9.80
C ASN A 345 137.00 72.60 9.95
N ILE A 346 137.54 71.64 9.20
CA ILE A 346 138.96 71.24 9.26
C ILE A 346 139.81 72.04 8.25
N SER A 347 139.20 72.70 7.25
CA SER A 347 139.90 73.38 6.15
C SER A 347 140.54 74.74 6.49
N THR A 348 140.67 75.13 7.77
CA THR A 348 141.21 76.45 8.15
C THR A 348 142.59 76.49 8.79
N ASP A 349 143.28 75.38 9.03
CA ASP A 349 144.66 75.41 9.55
C ASP A 349 145.60 74.42 8.83
N GLU A 350 146.63 74.99 8.18
CA GLU A 350 147.94 74.41 7.79
C GLU A 350 148.02 72.96 7.27
N LEU A 351 148.04 72.76 5.94
CA LEU A 351 149.01 71.90 5.18
C LEU A 351 148.58 71.72 3.70
N SER A 352 149.41 72.22 2.77
CA SER A 352 149.10 72.37 1.33
C SER A 352 149.10 71.07 0.49
N LEU A 353 149.30 69.90 1.09
CA LEU A 353 149.18 68.59 0.42
C LEU A 353 147.91 67.81 0.78
N GLU A 354 147.23 68.15 1.89
CA GLU A 354 145.99 67.49 2.34
C GLU A 354 144.72 68.13 1.77
N LEU A 355 144.84 69.35 1.21
CA LEU A 355 143.72 70.10 0.64
C LEU A 355 143.08 69.43 -0.58
N LYS A 356 143.86 68.84 -1.49
CA LYS A 356 143.30 68.16 -2.68
C LYS A 356 142.60 66.85 -2.34
N THR A 357 143.12 66.11 -1.36
CA THR A 357 142.51 64.87 -0.87
C THR A 357 141.23 65.18 -0.10
N HIS A 358 141.24 66.17 0.80
CA HIS A 358 140.03 66.61 1.52
C HIS A 358 138.96 67.21 0.60
N GLU A 359 139.35 67.98 -0.41
CA GLU A 359 138.43 68.53 -1.41
C GLU A 359 137.79 67.39 -2.23
N SER A 360 138.58 66.39 -2.64
CA SER A 360 138.05 65.21 -3.35
C SER A 360 137.11 64.35 -2.49
N GLU A 361 137.40 64.18 -1.20
CA GLU A 361 136.51 63.47 -0.26
C GLU A 361 135.23 64.26 0.03
N PHE A 362 135.31 65.58 0.18
CA PHE A 362 134.17 66.46 0.37
C PHE A 362 133.22 66.41 -0.83
N LEU A 363 133.75 66.51 -2.06
CA LEU A 363 132.99 66.40 -3.30
C LEU A 363 132.32 65.02 -3.40
N SER A 364 133.05 63.93 -3.11
CA SER A 364 132.52 62.57 -3.12
C SER A 364 131.37 62.35 -2.14
N ARG A 365 131.51 62.80 -0.87
CA ARG A 365 130.45 62.70 0.14
C ARG A 365 129.24 63.56 -0.21
N LYS A 366 129.47 64.75 -0.78
CA LYS A 366 128.41 65.64 -1.27
C LYS A 366 127.63 65.00 -2.42
N ASP A 367 128.31 64.37 -3.37
CA ASP A 367 127.67 63.65 -4.48
C ASP A 367 126.86 62.46 -3.98
N LEU A 368 127.36 61.75 -2.95
CA LEU A 368 126.65 60.64 -2.31
C LEU A 368 125.41 61.11 -1.53
N ALA A 369 125.50 62.24 -0.81
CA ALA A 369 124.36 62.85 -0.13
C ALA A 369 123.28 63.33 -1.12
N LEU A 370 123.69 63.96 -2.23
CA LEU A 370 122.78 64.37 -3.30
C LEU A 370 122.11 63.15 -3.96
N LYS A 371 122.84 62.04 -4.12
CA LYS A 371 122.28 60.78 -4.61
C LYS A 371 121.18 60.25 -3.69
N TYR A 372 121.41 60.21 -2.37
CA TYR A 372 120.38 59.80 -1.42
C TYR A 372 119.19 60.76 -1.40
N GLU A 373 119.40 62.08 -1.54
CA GLU A 373 118.31 63.05 -1.63
C GLU A 373 117.42 62.84 -2.87
N LEU A 374 118.02 62.56 -4.02
CA LEU A 374 117.28 62.24 -5.25
C LEU A 374 116.52 60.91 -5.13
N GLU A 375 117.11 59.92 -4.46
CA GLU A 375 116.48 58.63 -4.20
C GLU A 375 115.30 58.74 -3.22
N CYS A 376 115.42 59.54 -2.15
CA CYS A 376 114.31 59.89 -1.25
C CYS A 376 113.16 60.55 -2.00
N LYS A 377 113.42 61.60 -2.80
CA LYS A 377 112.37 62.29 -3.58
C LYS A 377 111.63 61.36 -4.55
N SER A 378 112.36 60.43 -5.16
CA SER A 378 111.79 59.39 -6.03
C SER A 378 110.87 58.43 -5.26
N LEU A 379 111.29 58.00 -4.06
CA LEU A 379 110.49 57.15 -3.19
C LEU A 379 109.29 57.89 -2.59
N GLU A 380 109.41 59.17 -2.26
CA GLU A 380 108.31 60.03 -1.79
C GLU A 380 107.21 60.19 -2.86
N ALA A 381 107.60 60.34 -4.13
CA ALA A 381 106.64 60.37 -5.24
C ALA A 381 105.88 59.04 -5.37
N LYS A 382 106.59 57.90 -5.26
CA LYS A 382 105.96 56.57 -5.23
C LYS A 382 105.06 56.37 -4.01
N LEU A 383 105.46 56.90 -2.84
CA LEU A 383 104.65 56.85 -1.63
C LEU A 383 103.33 57.62 -1.81
N GLN A 384 103.37 58.79 -2.45
CA GLN A 384 102.15 59.56 -2.78
C GLN A 384 101.25 58.82 -3.77
N GLU A 385 101.82 58.22 -4.82
CA GLU A 385 101.06 57.39 -5.76
C GLU A 385 100.38 56.21 -5.05
N CYS A 386 101.10 55.48 -4.20
CA CYS A 386 100.52 54.40 -3.40
C CYS A 386 99.42 54.87 -2.44
N LYS A 387 99.55 56.06 -1.83
CA LYS A 387 98.50 56.64 -0.96
C LYS A 387 97.22 56.94 -1.74
N THR A 388 97.32 57.48 -2.95
CA THR A 388 96.13 57.72 -3.80
C THR A 388 95.42 56.42 -4.19
N LEU A 389 96.19 55.36 -4.47
CA LEU A 389 95.64 54.03 -4.74
C LEU A 389 94.95 53.42 -3.51
N GLU A 390 95.45 53.68 -2.30
CA GLU A 390 94.86 53.21 -1.05
C GLU A 390 93.50 53.88 -0.81
N GLU A 391 93.40 55.20 -1.00
CA GLU A 391 92.13 55.93 -0.89
C GLU A 391 91.06 55.43 -1.87
N ASP A 392 91.46 55.11 -3.10
CA ASP A 392 90.55 54.58 -4.11
C ASP A 392 90.12 53.13 -3.84
N LEU A 393 91.01 52.31 -3.27
CA LEU A 393 90.64 50.98 -2.77
C LEU A 393 89.66 51.10 -1.59
N ASP A 394 89.83 52.08 -0.71
CA ASP A 394 88.93 52.31 0.43
C ASP A 394 87.52 52.72 0.00
N LYS A 395 87.40 53.61 -0.99
CA LYS A 395 86.09 53.95 -1.58
C LYS A 395 85.40 52.71 -2.16
N LYS A 396 86.13 51.86 -2.88
CA LYS A 396 85.60 50.62 -3.49
C LYS A 396 85.21 49.59 -2.43
N TYR A 397 86.01 49.47 -1.36
CA TYR A 397 85.75 48.59 -0.23
C TYR A 397 84.47 49.02 0.49
N ASN A 398 84.36 50.29 0.87
CA ASN A 398 83.19 50.84 1.57
C ASN A 398 81.90 50.70 0.75
N HIS A 399 81.95 50.97 -0.57
CA HIS A 399 80.81 50.77 -1.45
C HIS A 399 80.33 49.31 -1.48
N SER A 400 81.27 48.37 -1.56
CA SER A 400 80.95 46.93 -1.60
C SER A 400 80.39 46.45 -0.26
N THR A 401 80.88 46.99 0.86
CA THR A 401 80.38 46.70 2.22
C THR A 401 78.94 47.19 2.39
N GLN A 402 78.63 48.41 1.94
CA GLN A 402 77.27 48.96 2.04
C GLN A 402 76.28 48.18 1.17
N LYS A 403 76.67 47.77 -0.05
CA LYS A 403 75.83 46.92 -0.90
C LYS A 403 75.55 45.55 -0.26
N LEU A 404 76.55 44.95 0.38
CA LEU A 404 76.38 43.69 1.09
C LEU A 404 75.44 43.83 2.30
N ALA A 405 75.52 44.94 3.04
CA ALA A 405 74.62 45.22 4.16
C ALA A 405 73.15 45.27 3.72
N ASN A 406 72.84 46.02 2.66
CA ASN A 406 71.47 46.12 2.13
C ASN A 406 70.93 44.77 1.62
N ILE A 407 71.78 43.95 0.98
CA ILE A 407 71.38 42.61 0.53
C ILE A 407 71.06 41.70 1.73
N ASN A 408 71.84 41.79 2.81
CA ASN A 408 71.59 41.02 4.03
C ASN A 408 70.30 41.46 4.74
N GLU A 409 69.98 42.76 4.75
CA GLU A 409 68.74 43.29 5.32
C GLU A 409 67.52 42.74 4.57
N ILE A 410 67.50 42.86 3.24
CA ILE A 410 66.43 42.31 2.37
C ILE A 410 66.33 40.78 2.51
N TYR A 411 67.46 40.10 2.59
CA TYR A 411 67.48 38.64 2.79
C TYR A 411 66.86 38.25 4.14
N ASN A 412 67.19 38.97 5.21
CA ASN A 412 66.66 38.70 6.54
C ASN A 412 65.16 38.97 6.62
N GLU A 413 64.68 40.09 6.06
CA GLU A 413 63.25 40.39 5.98
C GLU A 413 62.48 39.30 5.20
N LYS A 414 62.98 38.92 4.02
CA LYS A 414 62.36 37.83 3.24
C LYS A 414 62.41 36.49 3.96
N LYS A 415 63.51 36.20 4.67
CA LYS A 415 63.66 34.99 5.46
C LYS A 415 62.67 34.96 6.63
N GLU A 416 62.49 36.07 7.34
CA GLU A 416 61.56 36.15 8.47
C GLU A 416 60.10 35.99 8.02
N VAL A 417 59.73 36.59 6.87
CA VAL A 417 58.42 36.37 6.24
C VAL A 417 58.24 34.91 5.80
N PHE A 418 59.27 34.31 5.22
CA PHE A 418 59.25 32.89 4.85
C PHE A 418 59.10 31.99 6.07
N ASP A 419 59.89 32.20 7.13
CA ASP A 419 59.85 31.39 8.35
C ASP A 419 58.48 31.51 9.05
N ASN A 420 57.91 32.73 9.11
CA ASN A 420 56.55 32.93 9.65
C ASN A 420 55.46 32.24 8.81
N ASN A 421 55.53 32.35 7.47
CA ASN A 421 54.58 31.69 6.58
C ASN A 421 54.73 30.16 6.64
N HIS A 422 55.95 29.66 6.70
CA HIS A 422 56.23 28.23 6.84
C HIS A 422 55.67 27.71 8.16
N GLN A 423 55.83 28.45 9.25
CA GLN A 423 55.31 28.05 10.55
C GLN A 423 53.78 28.09 10.61
N ASN A 424 53.15 29.08 9.97
CA ASN A 424 51.70 29.11 9.81
C ASN A 424 51.21 27.93 8.97
N SER A 425 51.90 27.59 7.89
CA SER A 425 51.57 26.46 7.03
C SER A 425 51.76 25.11 7.73
N LEU A 426 52.79 24.96 8.58
CA LEU A 426 52.97 23.80 9.44
C LEU A 426 51.82 23.67 10.44
N ASN A 427 51.46 24.76 11.12
CA ASN A 427 50.33 24.76 12.05
C ASN A 427 49.00 24.43 11.34
N GLU A 428 48.78 24.88 10.11
CA GLU A 428 47.61 24.49 9.30
C GLU A 428 47.67 23.03 8.88
N THR A 429 48.85 22.52 8.51
CA THR A 429 49.05 21.11 8.15
C THR A 429 48.76 20.21 9.34
N ASP A 430 49.27 20.56 10.53
CA ASP A 430 49.01 19.83 11.78
C ASP A 430 47.51 19.84 12.14
N LYS A 431 46.81 20.96 11.91
CA LYS A 431 45.36 21.04 12.10
C LYS A 431 44.62 20.13 11.12
N LEU A 432 44.97 20.19 9.84
CA LEU A 432 44.37 19.34 8.81
C LEU A 432 44.66 17.85 9.08
N GLU A 433 45.85 17.51 9.55
CA GLU A 433 46.21 16.14 9.89
C GLU A 433 45.41 15.64 11.10
N ASN A 434 45.22 16.48 12.12
CA ASN A 434 44.33 16.17 13.25
C ASN A 434 42.86 16.01 12.83
N ASP A 435 42.35 16.90 11.96
CA ASP A 435 40.99 16.81 11.43
C ASP A 435 40.81 15.56 10.56
N LEU A 436 41.82 15.20 9.76
CA LEU A 436 41.82 13.97 8.97
C LEU A 436 41.87 12.73 9.86
N LEU A 437 42.65 12.76 10.94
CA LEU A 437 42.67 11.68 11.93
C LEU A 437 41.29 11.53 12.59
N LYS A 438 40.65 12.64 12.95
CA LYS A 438 39.32 12.65 13.56
C LYS A 438 38.25 12.11 12.59
N LEU A 439 38.26 12.58 11.34
CA LEU A 439 37.38 12.06 10.29
C LEU A 439 37.61 10.59 10.03
N LYS A 440 38.87 10.12 10.08
CA LYS A 440 39.21 8.71 9.90
C LYS A 440 38.68 7.86 11.06
N LEU A 441 38.84 8.31 12.31
CA LEU A 441 38.27 7.64 13.48
C LEU A 441 36.73 7.60 13.43
N GLU A 442 36.10 8.69 12.99
CA GLU A 442 34.64 8.77 12.85
C GLU A 442 34.15 7.87 11.71
N SER A 443 34.84 7.87 10.57
CA SER A 443 34.59 6.96 9.44
C SER A 443 34.75 5.50 9.85
N ASP A 444 35.85 5.14 10.53
CA ASP A 444 36.11 3.79 11.01
C ASP A 444 35.04 3.36 12.02
N SER A 445 34.62 4.26 12.91
CA SER A 445 33.53 4.01 13.86
C SER A 445 32.19 3.76 13.14
N VAL A 446 31.85 4.59 12.15
CA VAL A 446 30.63 4.44 11.35
C VAL A 446 30.68 3.16 10.52
N TYR A 447 31.83 2.84 9.93
CA TYR A 447 32.04 1.62 9.17
C TYR A 447 31.87 0.37 10.05
N ILE A 448 32.52 0.32 11.21
CA ILE A 448 32.39 -0.79 12.17
C ILE A 448 30.94 -0.95 12.61
N LYS A 449 30.23 0.15 12.87
CA LYS A 449 28.81 0.10 13.21
C LYS A 449 27.97 -0.45 12.07
N SER A 450 28.18 0.03 10.84
CA SER A 450 27.49 -0.47 9.66
C SER A 450 27.77 -1.95 9.39
N GLU A 451 29.00 -2.42 9.57
CA GLU A 451 29.40 -3.80 9.36
C GLU A 451 28.78 -4.73 10.43
N ARG A 452 28.66 -4.24 11.67
CA ARG A 452 27.93 -4.92 12.74
C ARG A 452 26.43 -5.03 12.41
N ASP A 453 25.80 -3.93 12.01
CA ASP A 453 24.37 -3.90 11.67
C ASP A 453 24.07 -4.80 10.45
N PHE A 454 24.97 -4.83 9.46
CA PHE A 454 24.91 -5.76 8.33
C PHE A 454 24.99 -7.21 8.78
N SER A 455 25.97 -7.54 9.63
CA SER A 455 26.16 -8.89 10.15
C SER A 455 24.93 -9.36 10.94
N GLU A 456 24.35 -8.49 11.77
CA GLU A 456 23.12 -8.78 12.51
C GLU A 456 21.93 -9.03 11.58
N SER A 457 21.76 -8.19 10.56
CA SER A 457 20.73 -8.36 9.53
C SER A 457 20.91 -9.66 8.74
N GLN A 458 22.16 -10.05 8.47
CA GLN A 458 22.50 -11.29 7.78
C GLN A 458 22.16 -12.52 8.63
N ILE A 459 22.45 -12.48 9.94
CA ILE A 459 22.03 -13.53 10.88
C ILE A 459 20.50 -13.66 10.89
N GLN A 460 19.78 -12.54 10.95
CA GLN A 460 18.31 -12.55 10.91
C GLN A 460 17.77 -13.13 9.59
N LEU A 461 18.38 -12.77 8.45
CA LEU A 461 18.06 -13.33 7.14
C LEU A 461 18.25 -14.85 7.12
N ASP A 462 19.36 -15.35 7.65
CA ASP A 462 19.66 -16.78 7.67
C ASP A 462 18.70 -17.55 8.59
N VAL A 463 18.30 -16.96 9.73
CA VAL A 463 17.23 -17.50 10.57
C VAL A 463 15.92 -17.61 9.78
N VAL A 464 15.50 -16.55 9.08
CA VAL A 464 14.28 -16.57 8.26
C VAL A 464 14.36 -17.58 7.12
N LYS A 465 15.51 -17.68 6.43
CA LYS A 465 15.73 -18.70 5.39
C LYS A 465 15.61 -20.11 5.97
N SER A 466 16.20 -20.37 7.13
CA SER A 466 16.12 -21.67 7.79
C SER A 466 14.67 -22.03 8.16
N PHE A 467 13.90 -21.04 8.59
CA PHE A 467 12.47 -21.19 8.88
C PHE A 467 11.67 -21.50 7.61
N ILE A 468 11.85 -20.73 6.54
CA ILE A 468 11.21 -20.97 5.24
C ILE A 468 11.56 -22.36 4.70
N ALA A 469 12.81 -22.81 4.84
CA ALA A 469 13.23 -24.14 4.42
C ALA A 469 12.50 -25.25 5.21
N ARG A 470 12.31 -25.05 6.52
CA ARG A 470 11.51 -25.95 7.37
C ARG A 470 10.06 -26.01 6.90
N GLU A 471 9.42 -24.86 6.72
CA GLU A 471 8.03 -24.78 6.25
C GLU A 471 7.85 -25.41 4.87
N ARG A 472 8.80 -25.19 3.94
CA ARG A 472 8.79 -25.86 2.63
C ARG A 472 8.87 -27.37 2.75
N ASN A 473 9.70 -27.89 3.65
CA ASN A 473 9.79 -29.33 3.87
C ASN A 473 8.49 -29.90 4.45
N GLU A 474 7.83 -29.21 5.37
CA GLU A 474 6.52 -29.62 5.89
C GLU A 474 5.44 -29.57 4.81
N ILE A 475 5.39 -28.51 3.99
CA ILE A 475 4.46 -28.42 2.85
C ILE A 475 4.70 -29.57 1.87
N ASN A 476 5.96 -29.87 1.53
CA ASN A 476 6.29 -30.99 0.65
C ASN A 476 5.84 -32.33 1.24
N LYS A 477 6.00 -32.52 2.56
CA LYS A 477 5.53 -33.71 3.26
C LYS A 477 4.01 -33.85 3.16
N ILE A 478 3.28 -32.76 3.40
CA ILE A 478 1.81 -32.73 3.27
C ILE A 478 1.38 -33.03 1.83
N LEU A 479 2.07 -32.46 0.83
CA LEU A 479 1.79 -32.74 -0.58
C LEU A 479 2.02 -34.22 -0.93
N LEU A 480 3.11 -34.82 -0.43
CA LEU A 480 3.39 -36.26 -0.60
C LEU A 480 2.32 -37.13 0.08
N GLU A 481 1.88 -36.77 1.29
CA GLU A 481 0.79 -37.47 1.97
C GLU A 481 -0.52 -37.37 1.18
N PHE A 482 -0.83 -36.20 0.64
CA PHE A 482 -2.01 -35.98 -0.21
C PHE A 482 -1.93 -36.76 -1.53
N GLU A 483 -0.78 -36.74 -2.21
CA GLU A 483 -0.55 -37.49 -3.45
C GLU A 483 -0.72 -39.00 -3.22
N ASN A 484 -0.17 -39.52 -2.14
CA ASN A 484 -0.36 -40.91 -1.73
C ASN A 484 -1.83 -41.24 -1.44
N TYR A 485 -2.55 -40.34 -0.79
CA TYR A 485 -3.98 -40.50 -0.54
C TYR A 485 -4.78 -40.55 -1.85
N VAL A 486 -4.54 -39.61 -2.77
CA VAL A 486 -5.21 -39.57 -4.08
C VAL A 486 -4.90 -40.83 -4.89
N ASN A 487 -3.64 -41.28 -4.92
CA ASN A 487 -3.25 -42.51 -5.60
C ASN A 487 -3.93 -43.75 -5.00
N ASN A 488 -4.05 -43.82 -3.68
CA ASN A 488 -4.79 -44.91 -3.03
C ASN A 488 -6.27 -44.90 -3.41
N GLN A 489 -6.93 -43.74 -3.40
CA GLN A 489 -8.33 -43.61 -3.82
C GLN A 489 -8.52 -43.95 -5.30
N PHE A 490 -7.55 -43.58 -6.14
CA PHE A 490 -7.57 -43.93 -7.56
C PHE A 490 -7.42 -45.44 -7.77
N ASN A 491 -6.53 -46.10 -7.02
CA ASN A 491 -6.36 -47.54 -7.07
C ASN A 491 -7.61 -48.29 -6.59
N THR A 492 -8.25 -47.87 -5.50
CA THR A 492 -9.51 -48.49 -5.05
C THR A 492 -10.65 -48.28 -6.05
N LEU A 493 -10.77 -47.09 -6.65
CA LEU A 493 -11.75 -46.87 -7.71
C LEU A 493 -11.49 -47.75 -8.94
N LYS A 494 -10.21 -47.99 -9.26
CA LYS A 494 -9.82 -48.87 -10.35
C LYS A 494 -10.16 -50.33 -10.04
N GLU A 495 -9.90 -50.80 -8.82
CA GLU A 495 -10.29 -52.15 -8.36
C GLU A 495 -11.81 -52.33 -8.42
N ILE A 496 -12.59 -51.37 -7.92
CA ILE A 496 -14.06 -51.39 -8.00
C ILE A 496 -14.53 -51.40 -9.46
N SER A 497 -13.89 -50.60 -10.33
CA SER A 497 -14.22 -50.61 -11.76
C SER A 497 -13.91 -51.94 -12.44
N GLU A 498 -12.86 -52.66 -12.02
CA GLU A 498 -12.53 -53.98 -12.53
C GLU A 498 -13.52 -55.04 -12.02
N GLU A 499 -13.90 -55.02 -10.73
CA GLU A 499 -14.95 -55.89 -10.18
C GLU A 499 -16.31 -55.71 -10.86
N VAL A 500 -16.72 -54.46 -11.12
CA VAL A 500 -17.98 -54.17 -11.84
C VAL A 500 -17.94 -54.72 -13.26
N LYS A 501 -16.78 -54.64 -13.94
CA LYS A 501 -16.60 -55.20 -15.29
C LYS A 501 -16.60 -56.73 -15.30
N GLU A 502 -16.08 -57.38 -14.26
CA GLU A 502 -16.15 -58.85 -14.15
C GLU A 502 -17.58 -59.33 -13.86
N ASN A 503 -18.35 -58.63 -13.02
CA ASN A 503 -19.74 -58.99 -12.70
C ASN A 503 -20.75 -58.73 -13.83
N LEU A 504 -20.37 -57.96 -14.86
CA LEU A 504 -21.20 -57.68 -16.05
C LEU A 504 -20.96 -58.65 -17.22
N LYS A 505 -20.05 -59.62 -17.07
CA LYS A 505 -19.88 -60.76 -17.99
C LYS A 505 -20.57 -62.00 -17.44
#